data_AF-A0AAV8X5H1-F1
#
_entry.id   AF-A0AAV8X5H1-F1
#
_cell.length_a   1.000
_cell.length_b   1.000
_cell.length_c   1.000
_cell.angle_alpha   90.00
_cell.angle_beta   90.00
_cell.angle_gamma   90.00
#
_symmetry.space_group_name_H-M   'P 1'
#
loop_
_entity.id
_entity.type
_entity.pdbx_description
1 polymer ?
#
loop_
_entity_poly.entity_id
_entity_poly.type
_entity_poly.pdbx_seq_one_letter_code
_entity_poly.pdbx_strand_id
1 'polypeptide(L)' 'MDDNNISNLKDQAPPGSKAKILLLGDFDPQGERIIRDPYYDRGSEGFEKCYQQCVRCCNAFLDQLK' A
#
# COMPACT_ATOMS: atom_id res chain seq x y z
N MET A 1 -4.58 -2.99 0.40
CA MET A 1 -4.14 -1.75 -0.26
C MET A 1 -3.87 -2.05 -1.72
N ASP A 2 -4.79 -1.63 -2.58
CA ASP A 2 -4.88 -2.03 -3.97
C ASP A 2 -5.32 -0.87 -4.88
N ASP A 3 -5.54 -1.18 -6.16
CA ASP A 3 -5.97 -0.19 -7.15
C ASP A 3 -7.37 0.37 -6.90
N ASN A 4 -8.25 -0.39 -6.23
CA ASN A 4 -9.58 0.12 -5.87
C ASN A 4 -9.46 1.24 -4.83
N ASN A 5 -8.57 1.08 -3.84
CA ASN A 5 -8.30 2.15 -2.88
C ASN A 5 -7.78 3.41 -3.58
N ILE A 6 -6.86 3.27 -4.54
CA ILE A 6 -6.31 4.41 -5.29
C ILE A 6 -7.37 5.07 -6.16
N SER A 7 -8.24 4.30 -6.84
CA SER A 7 -9.34 4.85 -7.63
C SER A 7 -10.28 5.68 -6.76
N ASN A 8 -10.72 5.13 -5.62
CA ASN A 8 -11.61 5.83 -4.69
C ASN A 8 -10.98 7.13 -4.16
N LEU A 9 -9.68 7.11 -3.82
CA LEU A 9 -8.97 8.31 -3.37
C LEU A 9 -8.86 9.38 -4.46
N LYS A 10 -8.66 8.98 -5.72
CA LYS A 10 -8.62 9.90 -6.86
C LYS A 10 -9.99 10.52 -7.13
N ASP A 11 -11.06 9.74 -7.02
CA ASP A 11 -12.43 10.23 -7.20
C ASP A 11 -12.84 11.22 -6.10
N GLN A 12 -12.29 11.06 -4.89
CA GLN A 12 -12.51 11.96 -3.76
C GLN A 12 -11.54 13.15 -3.72
N ALA A 13 -10.53 13.21 -4.60
CA ALA A 13 -9.51 14.25 -4.56
C ALA A 13 -10.10 15.62 -4.93
N PRO A 14 -9.88 16.68 -4.12
CA PRO A 14 -10.36 18.01 -4.44
C PRO A 14 -9.76 18.54 -5.76
N PRO A 15 -10.53 19.26 -6.59
CA PRO A 15 -10.00 19.89 -7.80
C PRO A 15 -8.81 20.80 -7.47
N GLY A 16 -7.74 20.68 -8.26
CA GLY A 16 -6.53 21.50 -8.10
C GLY A 16 -5.62 21.10 -6.92
N SER A 17 -5.88 19.97 -6.25
CA SER A 17 -4.99 19.43 -5.24
C SER A 17 -3.59 19.16 -5.80
N LYS A 18 -2.55 19.54 -5.05
CA LYS A 18 -1.14 19.27 -5.38
C LYS A 18 -0.61 17.98 -4.72
N ALA A 19 -1.38 17.38 -3.83
CA ALA A 19 -0.99 16.15 -3.15
C ALA A 19 -0.91 14.98 -4.14
N LYS A 20 0.09 14.11 -3.95
CA LYS A 20 0.25 12.90 -4.76
C LYS A 20 -0.35 11.70 -4.04
N ILE A 21 -1.18 10.94 -4.74
CA ILE A 21 -1.71 9.66 -4.28
C ILE A 21 -0.82 8.57 -4.88
N LEU A 22 -0.16 7.80 -4.01
CA LEU A 22 0.75 6.71 -4.37
C LEU A 22 0.28 5.42 -3.69
N LEU A 23 0.59 4.27 -4.28
CA LEU A 23 0.28 2.98 -3.68
C LEU A 23 1.45 2.52 -2.82
N LEU A 24 1.18 2.09 -1.59
CA LEU A 24 2.25 1.69 -0.66
C LEU A 24 3.11 0.53 -1.21
N GLY A 25 2.49 -0.44 -1.88
CA GLY A 25 3.23 -1.57 -2.47
C GLY A 25 4.10 -1.19 -3.66
N ASP A 26 3.99 0.02 -4.23
CA ASP A 26 4.95 0.50 -5.23
C ASP A 26 6.36 0.67 -4.63
N PHE A 27 6.47 0.74 -3.30
CA PHE A 27 7.73 0.82 -2.56
C PHE A 27 8.25 -0.55 -2.11
N ASP A 28 7.60 -1.65 -2.50
CA ASP A 28 8.05 -2.97 -2.11
C ASP A 28 9.33 -3.36 -2.87
N PRO A 29 10.48 -3.56 -2.20
CA PRO A 29 11.71 -3.99 -2.85
C PRO A 29 11.64 -5.42 -3.42
N GLN A 30 10.62 -6.21 -3.04
CA GLN A 30 10.36 -7.53 -3.62
C GLN A 30 9.42 -7.47 -4.84
N GLY A 31 8.91 -6.29 -5.18
CA GLY A 31 8.03 -6.09 -6.34
C GLY A 31 6.57 -6.52 -6.13
N GLU A 32 6.17 -6.91 -4.92
CA GLU A 32 4.76 -7.19 -4.62
C GLU A 32 3.97 -5.87 -4.48
N ARG A 33 3.43 -5.39 -5.59
CA ARG A 33 2.70 -4.11 -5.66
C ARG A 33 1.38 -4.09 -4.88
N ILE A 34 0.62 -5.18 -4.89
CA ILE A 34 -0.68 -5.25 -4.24
C ILE A 34 -0.53 -5.85 -2.85
N ILE A 35 -1.01 -5.13 -1.84
CA ILE A 35 -1.12 -5.64 -0.47
C ILE A 35 -2.53 -6.21 -0.34
N ARG A 36 -2.64 -7.53 -0.49
CA ARG A 36 -3.92 -8.25 -0.45
C ARG A 36 -4.60 -8.08 0.91
N ASP A 37 -5.89 -7.82 0.90
CA ASP A 37 -6.71 -7.80 2.12
C ASP A 37 -6.86 -9.22 2.72
N PRO A 38 -6.40 -9.45 3.97
CA PRO A 38 -6.51 -10.73 4.65
C PRO A 38 -7.85 -10.94 5.37
N TYR A 39 -8.81 -10.01 5.29
CA TYR A 39 -10.05 -10.02 6.09
C TYR A 39 -10.85 -11.34 6.05
N TYR A 40 -10.83 -12.03 4.90
CA TYR A 40 -11.54 -13.28 4.70
C TYR A 40 -10.67 -14.54 4.83
N ASP A 41 -9.41 -14.38 5.26
CA ASP A 41 -8.52 -15.52 5.49
C ASP A 41 -8.92 -16.29 6.74
N ARG A 42 -8.61 -17.59 6.73
CA ARG A 42 -8.64 -18.41 7.95
C ARG A 42 -7.28 -18.34 8.61
N GLY A 43 -7.26 -18.12 9.93
CA GLY A 43 -6.02 -18.01 10.68
C GLY A 43 -5.38 -16.63 10.56
N SER A 44 -4.13 -16.52 11.02
CA SER A 44 -3.39 -15.25 11.12
C SER A 44 -2.33 -15.07 10.03
N GLU A 45 -2.10 -16.08 9.20
CA GLU A 45 -1.02 -16.13 8.22
C GLU A 45 -1.14 -15.02 7.17
N GLY A 46 -2.37 -14.74 6.71
CA GLY A 46 -2.64 -13.63 5.79
C GLY A 46 -2.34 -12.26 6.40
N PHE A 47 -2.67 -12.09 7.68
CA PHE A 47 -2.38 -10.86 8.42
C PHE A 47 -0.87 -10.68 8.62
N GLU A 48 -0.15 -11.75 8.97
CA GLU A 48 1.31 -11.71 9.11
C GLU A 48 1.98 -11.35 7.78
N LYS A 49 1.55 -11.95 6.67
CA LYS A 49 2.05 -11.59 5.33
C LYS A 49 1.79 -10.11 5.02
N CYS A 50 0.57 -9.63 5.24
CA CYS A 50 0.20 -8.23 5.03
C CYS A 50 1.06 -7.28 5.87
N TYR A 51 1.29 -7.62 7.14
CA TYR A 51 2.14 -6.86 8.06
C TYR A 51 3.59 -6.78 7.56
N GLN A 52 4.21 -7.91 7.24
CA GLN A 52 5.59 -7.96 6.77
C GLN A 52 5.79 -7.16 5.48
N GLN A 53 4.83 -7.25 4.56
CA GLN A 53 4.84 -6.46 3.33
C GLN A 53 4.76 -4.95 3.65
N CYS A 54 3.83 -4.53 4.51
CA CYS A 54 3.71 -3.13 4.93
C CYS A 54 5.02 -2.60 5.54
N VAL A 55 5.62 -3.33 6.48
CA VAL A 55 6.88 -2.93 7.15
C VAL A 55 7.98 -2.72 6.13
N ARG A 56 8.13 -3.64 5.19
CA ARG A 56 9.16 -3.58 4.16
C ARG A 56 8.96 -2.38 3.22
N CYS A 57 7.74 -2.14 2.75
CA CYS A 57 7.42 -0.96 1.94
C CYS A 57 7.68 0.35 2.68
N CYS A 58 7.29 0.44 3.96
CA CYS A 58 7.51 1.63 4.78
C CYS A 58 9.01 1.92 4.94
N ASN A 59 9.83 0.91 5.23
CA ASN A 59 11.27 1.08 5.36
C ASN A 59 11.89 1.57 4.04
N ALA A 60 11.53 0.94 2.91
CA ALA A 60 12.03 1.33 1.60
C ALA A 60 11.59 2.75 1.18
N PHE A 61 10.37 3.15 1.52
CA PHE A 61 9.90 4.53 1.31
C PHE A 61 10.71 5.53 2.13
N LEU A 62 10.94 5.26 3.42
CA LEU A 62 11.72 6.14 4.29
C LEU A 62 13.18 6.26 3.84
N ASP A 63 13.76 5.19 3.29
CA ASP A 63 15.12 5.21 2.74
C ASP A 63 15.25 6.14 1.52
N GLN A 64 14.17 6.40 0.77
CA GLN A 64 14.17 7.37 -0.35
C GLN A 64 14.12 8.84 0.11
N LEU A 65 13.79 9.10 1.38
CA LEU A 65 13.68 10.45 1.95
C LEU A 65 14.94 10.91 2.68
N LYS A 66 15.95 10.03 2.76
CA LYS A 66 17.28 10.36 3.26
C LYS A 66 18.08 11.12 2.20
#